data_AF-A0A256ZS96-F1
#
_entry.id   AF-A0A256ZS96-F1
#
_cell.length_a   1.000
_cell.length_b   1.000
_cell.length_c   1.000
_cell.angle_alpha   90.00
_cell.angle_beta   90.00
_cell.angle_gamma   90.00
#
_symmetry.space_group_name_H-M   'P 1'
#
loop_
_entity.id
_entity.type
_entity.pdbx_description
1 polymer ?
#
loop_
_entity_poly.entity_id
_entity_poly.type
_entity_poly.pdbx_seq_one_letter_code
_entity_poly.pdbx_strand_id
1 'polypeptide(L)'
;MSIPSCAIECLEARYLNEIWSTITGNINTILERIRLGFLVKESWYPIFEEVQKESKRRLTDLGIGVERIFHWKFAKEYDWKPCSIPLGSNLFYETDDAFINIDVKTAYVENGWDYLGLVIVGEAQTTYPMQKKWGARKKFQPRLSKYYKVQEKIKVCLTYVLQIVHVSFKKIQSKGYDPNPIAIMLVSVPHGDLYSIYGDDICGEPKNFKKKNNVKIRPKNFRFLYSKAPYFHVIYNMSKKKNYRIKVLFNKEYVDMVFSDVSWKRKKITIQLNPVSIVNHPNQVLIRAKDVAKFTKLFSVKDNNVILENYKV
;
A
#
# COMPACT_ATOMS: atom_id res chain seq x y z
N MET A 1 -28.23 11.21 -4.61
CA MET A 1 -28.45 9.83 -4.11
C MET A 1 -27.15 9.31 -3.53
N SER A 2 -27.15 8.76 -2.32
CA SER A 2 -25.98 8.10 -1.73
C SER A 2 -25.97 6.63 -2.13
N ILE A 3 -24.85 6.12 -2.64
CA ILE A 3 -24.70 4.69 -2.94
C ILE A 3 -24.66 3.93 -1.60
N PRO A 4 -25.40 2.81 -1.43
CA PRO A 4 -25.37 2.03 -0.19
C PRO A 4 -23.96 1.56 0.17
N SER A 5 -23.61 1.58 1.47
CA SER A 5 -22.27 1.17 1.94
C SER A 5 -21.86 -0.24 1.50
N CYS A 6 -22.81 -1.19 1.44
CA CYS A 6 -22.55 -2.52 0.92
C CYS A 6 -22.15 -2.50 -0.56
N ALA A 7 -22.83 -1.71 -1.39
CA ALA A 7 -22.51 -1.61 -2.81
C ALA A 7 -21.11 -0.99 -3.01
N ILE A 8 -20.75 0.01 -2.20
CA ILE A 8 -19.40 0.61 -2.21
C ILE A 8 -18.34 -0.44 -1.86
N GLU A 9 -18.50 -1.19 -0.75
CA GLU A 9 -17.52 -2.22 -0.40
C GLU A 9 -17.45 -3.36 -1.43
N CYS A 10 -18.57 -3.73 -2.04
CA CYS A 10 -18.58 -4.74 -3.11
C CYS A 10 -17.76 -4.27 -4.31
N LEU A 11 -17.89 -3.00 -4.70
CA LEU A 11 -17.07 -2.40 -5.76
C LEU A 11 -15.59 -2.34 -5.36
N GLU A 12 -15.28 -1.93 -4.12
CA GLU A 12 -13.91 -1.95 -3.61
C GLU A 12 -13.28 -3.35 -3.67
N ALA A 13 -14.04 -4.38 -3.27
CA ALA A 13 -13.58 -5.75 -3.27
C ALA A 13 -13.43 -6.32 -4.68
N ARG A 14 -14.37 -6.02 -5.60
CA ARG A 14 -14.30 -6.45 -7.00
C ARG A 14 -13.05 -5.89 -7.67
N TYR A 15 -12.86 -4.57 -7.63
CA TYR A 15 -11.70 -3.94 -8.24
C TYR A 15 -10.38 -4.29 -7.55
N LEU A 16 -10.36 -4.51 -6.22
CA LEU A 16 -9.18 -5.07 -5.56
C LEU A 16 -8.79 -6.41 -6.17
N ASN A 17 -9.76 -7.30 -6.43
CA ASN A 17 -9.51 -8.61 -7.01
C ASN A 17 -9.12 -8.52 -8.50
N GLU A 18 -9.72 -7.62 -9.27
CA GLU A 18 -9.35 -7.39 -10.68
C GLU A 18 -7.89 -6.91 -10.78
N ILE A 19 -7.54 -5.85 -10.04
CA ILE A 19 -6.17 -5.32 -9.99
C ILE A 19 -5.21 -6.42 -9.53
N TRP A 20 -5.60 -7.19 -8.52
CA TRP A 20 -4.78 -8.29 -8.03
C TRP A 20 -4.52 -9.36 -9.08
N SER A 21 -5.57 -9.79 -9.79
CA SER A 21 -5.47 -10.80 -10.84
C SER A 21 -4.54 -10.35 -11.96
N THR A 22 -4.58 -9.06 -12.32
CA THR A 22 -3.66 -8.51 -13.32
C THR A 22 -2.21 -8.47 -12.83
N ILE A 23 -1.98 -8.17 -11.55
CA ILE A 23 -0.63 -8.21 -10.97
C ILE A 23 -0.09 -9.65 -10.94
N THR A 24 -0.86 -10.62 -10.42
CA THR A 24 -0.40 -12.01 -10.27
C THR A 24 -0.23 -12.71 -11.60
N GLY A 25 -1.20 -12.56 -12.52
CA GLY A 25 -1.13 -13.12 -13.87
C GLY A 25 0.07 -12.61 -14.69
N ASN A 26 0.69 -11.51 -14.27
CA ASN A 26 1.80 -10.89 -14.97
C ASN A 26 3.05 -10.67 -14.10
N ILE A 27 3.14 -11.39 -12.98
CA ILE A 27 4.18 -11.15 -11.97
C ILE A 27 5.59 -11.30 -12.55
N ASN A 28 5.82 -12.31 -13.39
CA ASN A 28 7.13 -12.55 -13.99
C ASN A 28 7.61 -11.37 -14.84
N THR A 29 6.74 -10.83 -15.70
CA THR A 29 7.05 -9.64 -16.51
C THR A 29 7.30 -8.42 -15.64
N ILE A 30 6.51 -8.21 -14.59
CA ILE A 30 6.69 -7.09 -13.64
C ILE A 30 8.07 -7.20 -12.96
N LEU A 31 8.42 -8.38 -12.45
CA LEU A 31 9.70 -8.62 -11.78
C LEU A 31 10.87 -8.46 -12.74
N GLU A 32 10.76 -8.94 -13.98
CA GLU A 32 11.79 -8.76 -15.01
C GLU A 32 12.05 -7.28 -15.30
N ARG A 33 11.01 -6.44 -15.35
CA ARG A 33 11.15 -4.99 -15.52
C ARG A 33 11.72 -4.29 -14.31
N ILE A 34 11.41 -4.73 -13.09
CA ILE A 34 12.06 -4.22 -11.88
C ILE A 34 13.55 -4.60 -11.89
N ARG A 35 13.87 -5.87 -12.18
CA ARG A 35 15.24 -6.38 -12.24
C ARG A 35 16.08 -5.68 -13.30
N LEU A 36 15.49 -5.29 -14.44
CA LEU A 36 16.20 -4.51 -15.45
C LEU A 36 16.79 -3.22 -14.86
N GLY A 37 16.06 -2.52 -14.00
CA GLY A 37 16.55 -1.33 -13.32
C GLY A 37 17.86 -1.58 -12.56
N PHE A 38 17.98 -2.76 -11.94
CA PHE A 38 19.22 -3.24 -11.31
C PHE A 38 20.32 -3.58 -12.31
N LEU A 39 20.00 -4.25 -13.41
CA LEU A 39 20.99 -4.61 -14.44
C LEU A 39 21.65 -3.38 -15.08
N VAL A 40 20.91 -2.28 -15.24
CA VAL A 40 21.43 -1.04 -15.85
C VAL A 40 21.90 -0.01 -14.82
N LYS A 41 22.07 -0.40 -13.56
CA LYS A 41 22.38 0.53 -12.45
C LYS A 41 23.67 1.32 -12.63
N GLU A 42 24.68 0.73 -13.27
CA GLU A 42 25.96 1.41 -13.50
C GLU A 42 25.79 2.71 -14.30
N SER A 43 24.74 2.81 -15.13
CA SER A 43 24.48 4.00 -15.95
C SER A 43 23.73 5.11 -15.21
N TRP A 44 22.91 4.80 -14.20
CA TRP A 44 22.01 5.79 -13.58
C TRP A 44 22.22 5.98 -12.08
N TYR A 45 22.74 5.00 -11.37
CA TYR A 45 22.85 5.02 -9.91
C TYR A 45 23.80 6.11 -9.40
N PRO A 46 24.97 6.37 -10.02
CA PRO A 46 25.83 7.50 -9.61
C PRO A 46 25.09 8.85 -9.68
N ILE A 47 24.36 9.08 -10.77
CA ILE A 47 23.54 10.29 -10.98
C ILE A 47 22.43 10.39 -9.93
N PHE A 48 21.77 9.27 -9.64
CA PHE A 48 20.76 9.21 -8.59
C PHE A 48 21.32 9.58 -7.21
N GLU A 49 22.53 9.11 -6.87
CA GLU A 49 23.17 9.46 -5.60
C GLU A 49 23.52 10.95 -5.50
N GLU A 50 23.93 11.59 -6.60
CA GLU A 50 24.15 13.04 -6.67
C GLU A 50 22.84 13.81 -6.46
N VAL A 51 21.80 13.48 -7.23
CA VAL A 51 20.46 14.09 -7.08
C VAL A 51 19.92 13.90 -5.66
N GLN A 52 20.17 12.73 -5.05
CA GLN A 52 19.75 12.46 -3.68
C GLN A 52 20.46 13.34 -2.65
N LYS A 53 21.73 13.69 -2.84
CA LYS A 53 22.48 14.59 -1.94
C LYS A 53 21.91 16.01 -1.96
N GLU A 54 21.48 16.48 -3.13
CA GLU A 54 20.91 17.82 -3.32
C GLU A 54 19.43 17.89 -2.92
N SER A 55 18.73 16.76 -2.96
CA SER A 55 17.31 16.70 -2.67
C SER A 55 17.01 16.88 -1.17
N LYS A 56 16.13 17.83 -0.86
CA LYS A 56 15.51 17.99 0.48
C LYS A 56 14.60 16.82 0.86
N ARG A 57 14.33 15.89 -0.06
CA ARG A 57 13.49 14.69 0.15
C ARG A 57 14.30 13.43 -0.11
N ARG A 58 14.12 12.44 0.75
CA ARG A 58 14.62 11.09 0.50
C ARG A 58 13.81 10.44 -0.62
N LEU A 59 14.44 10.23 -1.76
CA LEU A 59 13.95 9.44 -2.88
C LEU A 59 14.20 7.96 -2.60
N THR A 60 13.43 7.11 -3.25
CA THR A 60 13.72 5.67 -3.30
C THR A 60 14.31 5.37 -4.67
N ASP A 61 15.28 4.47 -4.70
CA ASP A 61 15.96 4.02 -5.93
C ASP A 61 15.06 3.13 -6.81
N LEU A 62 13.84 2.83 -6.36
CA LEU A 62 12.83 2.07 -7.12
C LEU A 62 11.60 2.92 -7.55
N GLY A 63 11.28 4.00 -6.83
CA GLY A 63 9.95 4.65 -6.83
C GLY A 63 9.40 5.04 -8.20
N ILE A 64 10.06 5.97 -8.90
CA ILE A 64 9.56 6.46 -10.20
C ILE A 64 9.61 5.36 -11.27
N GLY A 65 10.61 4.49 -11.21
CA GLY A 65 10.76 3.39 -12.16
C GLY A 65 9.58 2.42 -12.08
N VAL A 66 9.16 2.05 -10.87
CA VAL A 66 8.09 1.08 -10.70
C VAL A 66 6.69 1.65 -10.98
N GLU A 67 6.48 2.95 -10.74
CA GLU A 67 5.29 3.66 -11.21
C GLU A 67 5.07 3.49 -12.72
N ARG A 68 6.14 3.62 -13.52
CA ARG A 68 6.08 3.44 -14.98
C ARG A 68 5.71 2.01 -15.38
N ILE A 69 6.25 1.01 -14.67
CA ILE A 69 5.95 -0.41 -14.92
C ILE A 69 4.46 -0.69 -14.72
N PHE A 70 3.89 -0.25 -13.59
CA PHE A 70 2.47 -0.48 -13.31
C PHE A 70 1.55 0.33 -14.22
N HIS A 71 1.92 1.58 -14.56
CA HIS A 71 1.17 2.37 -15.53
C HIS A 71 1.13 1.68 -16.89
N TRP A 72 2.29 1.27 -17.42
CA TRP A 72 2.39 0.52 -18.68
C TRP A 72 1.56 -0.77 -18.63
N LYS A 73 1.62 -1.49 -17.50
CA LYS A 73 0.95 -2.77 -17.40
C LYS A 73 -0.56 -2.63 -17.36
N PHE A 74 -1.11 -1.76 -16.51
CA PHE A 74 -2.56 -1.55 -16.45
C PHE A 74 -3.12 -0.94 -17.74
N ALA A 75 -2.36 -0.06 -18.41
CA ALA A 75 -2.77 0.47 -19.71
C ALA A 75 -2.84 -0.59 -20.83
N LYS A 76 -2.13 -1.72 -20.70
CA LYS A 76 -2.20 -2.84 -21.65
C LYS A 76 -3.30 -3.84 -21.33
N GLU A 77 -3.61 -4.03 -20.05
CA GLU A 77 -4.46 -5.13 -19.58
C GLU A 77 -5.93 -4.71 -19.45
N TYR A 78 -6.20 -3.41 -19.29
CA TYR A 78 -7.54 -2.89 -19.13
C TYR A 78 -7.93 -1.94 -20.25
N ASP A 79 -9.22 -1.94 -20.59
CA ASP A 79 -9.87 -0.87 -21.36
C ASP A 79 -10.33 0.30 -20.45
N TRP A 80 -9.68 0.45 -19.29
CA TRP A 80 -9.97 1.56 -18.39
C TRP A 80 -9.39 2.86 -18.94
N LYS A 81 -10.22 3.90 -19.00
CA LYS A 81 -9.86 5.15 -19.67
C LYS A 81 -9.04 6.03 -18.74
N PRO A 82 -7.81 6.43 -19.09
CA PRO A 82 -7.03 7.31 -18.23
C PRO A 82 -7.75 8.65 -18.05
N CYS A 83 -7.71 9.20 -16.83
CA CYS A 83 -8.34 10.46 -16.49
C CYS A 83 -7.28 11.52 -16.18
N SER A 84 -7.32 12.65 -16.89
CA SER A 84 -6.32 13.71 -16.79
C SER A 84 -6.60 14.73 -15.67
N ILE A 85 -7.25 14.32 -14.57
CA ILE A 85 -7.56 15.26 -13.50
C ILE A 85 -6.29 15.71 -12.76
N PRO A 86 -6.20 16.99 -12.35
CA PRO A 86 -5.02 17.52 -11.66
C PRO A 86 -4.93 17.12 -10.18
N LEU A 87 -5.84 16.25 -9.72
CA LEU A 87 -5.96 15.77 -8.35
C LEU A 87 -6.09 14.25 -8.38
N GLY A 88 -5.08 13.53 -7.89
CA GLY A 88 -5.04 12.08 -7.99
C GLY A 88 -3.73 11.51 -7.49
N SER A 89 -3.70 10.18 -7.42
CA SER A 89 -2.49 9.39 -7.26
C SER A 89 -1.75 9.22 -8.59
N ASN A 90 -0.75 8.33 -8.62
CA ASN A 90 0.05 8.07 -9.81
C ASN A 90 -0.78 7.60 -11.01
N LEU A 91 -1.82 6.79 -10.78
CA LEU A 91 -2.69 6.26 -11.81
C LEU A 91 -4.15 6.58 -11.47
N PHE A 92 -4.89 7.10 -12.44
CA PHE A 92 -6.32 7.44 -12.29
C PHE A 92 -7.08 7.05 -13.55
N TYR A 93 -8.06 6.16 -13.41
CA TYR A 93 -8.83 5.65 -14.53
C TYR A 93 -10.33 5.81 -14.32
N GLU A 94 -11.06 6.00 -15.40
CA GLU A 94 -12.50 5.84 -15.50
C GLU A 94 -12.83 4.41 -15.99
N THR A 95 -13.80 3.80 -15.33
CA THR A 95 -14.43 2.53 -15.71
C THR A 95 -15.92 2.74 -15.90
N ASP A 96 -16.69 1.71 -16.24
CA ASP A 96 -18.14 1.86 -16.45
C ASP A 96 -18.91 2.32 -15.21
N ASP A 97 -18.50 1.91 -14.01
CA ASP A 97 -19.23 2.19 -12.75
C ASP A 97 -18.40 2.92 -11.67
N ALA A 98 -17.09 3.09 -11.87
CA ALA A 98 -16.20 3.72 -10.90
C ALA A 98 -15.07 4.54 -11.52
N PHE A 99 -14.46 5.39 -10.69
CA PHE A 99 -13.13 5.91 -10.91
C PHE A 99 -12.14 5.16 -10.01
N ILE A 100 -11.05 4.68 -10.60
CA ILE A 100 -10.03 3.87 -9.93
C ILE A 100 -8.77 4.71 -9.74
N ASN A 101 -8.51 5.09 -8.50
CA ASN A 101 -7.31 5.82 -8.08
C ASN A 101 -6.30 4.86 -7.45
N ILE A 102 -5.13 4.68 -8.07
CA ILE A 102 -4.07 3.78 -7.57
C ILE A 102 -2.83 4.60 -7.26
N ASP A 103 -2.39 4.54 -5.99
CA ASP A 103 -1.13 5.11 -5.54
C ASP A 103 -0.05 4.04 -5.45
N VAL A 104 1.03 4.20 -6.21
CA VAL A 104 2.17 3.30 -6.13
C VAL A 104 3.16 3.89 -5.12
N LYS A 105 3.54 3.08 -4.14
CA LYS A 105 4.46 3.49 -3.08
C LYS A 105 5.56 2.47 -2.95
N THR A 106 6.76 2.96 -2.71
CA THR A 106 7.93 2.14 -2.38
C THR A 106 8.37 2.43 -0.96
N ALA A 107 8.87 1.40 -0.28
CA ALA A 107 9.44 1.52 1.05
C ALA A 107 10.68 0.64 1.15
N TYR A 108 11.77 1.22 1.63
CA TYR A 108 12.91 0.45 2.07
C TYR A 108 12.54 -0.38 3.30
N VAL A 109 13.03 -1.63 3.36
CA VAL A 109 12.81 -2.54 4.49
C VAL A 109 13.22 -1.95 5.85
N GLU A 110 14.22 -1.06 5.88
CA GLU A 110 14.66 -0.40 7.12
C GLU A 110 13.69 0.68 7.60
N ASN A 111 12.68 1.04 6.81
CA ASN A 111 11.67 2.04 7.18
C ASN A 111 10.31 1.40 7.47
N GLY A 112 10.23 0.63 8.55
CA GLY A 112 9.01 -0.06 8.98
C GLY A 112 7.80 0.86 9.17
N TRP A 113 8.01 2.16 9.43
CA TRP A 113 6.94 3.18 9.52
C TRP A 113 6.11 3.39 8.26
N ASP A 114 6.49 2.76 7.15
CA ASP A 114 5.87 2.95 5.84
C ASP A 114 5.11 1.72 5.34
N TYR A 115 5.32 0.54 5.93
CA TYR A 115 4.74 -0.70 5.42
C TYR A 115 4.25 -1.70 6.49
N LEU A 116 4.63 -1.55 7.77
CA LEU A 116 4.23 -2.47 8.84
C LEU A 116 2.76 -2.28 9.25
N GLY A 117 1.85 -3.00 8.58
CA GLY A 117 0.43 -2.99 8.94
C GLY A 117 -0.29 -1.68 8.59
N LEU A 118 0.33 -0.86 7.74
CA LEU A 118 -0.19 0.44 7.34
C LEU A 118 0.28 0.88 5.95
N VAL A 119 -0.45 1.84 5.36
CA VAL A 119 -0.01 2.66 4.22
C VAL A 119 -0.24 4.14 4.52
N ILE A 120 0.59 5.05 3.99
CA ILE A 120 0.42 6.50 4.21
C ILE A 120 -0.42 7.08 3.09
N VAL A 121 -1.53 7.73 3.40
CA VAL A 121 -2.46 8.25 2.38
C VAL A 121 -2.57 9.77 2.49
N GLY A 122 -2.29 10.46 1.39
CA GLY A 122 -2.28 11.92 1.27
C GLY A 122 -3.65 12.53 1.00
N GLU A 123 -3.79 13.85 1.23
CA GLU A 123 -5.05 14.58 1.00
C GLU A 123 -5.56 14.47 -0.45
N ALA A 124 -4.68 14.37 -1.45
CA ALA A 124 -5.08 14.20 -2.86
C ALA A 124 -5.16 12.73 -3.32
N GLN A 125 -5.03 11.77 -2.40
CA GLN A 125 -4.92 10.34 -2.72
C GLN A 125 -6.10 9.51 -2.18
N THR A 126 -7.06 10.13 -1.50
CA THR A 126 -8.21 9.41 -0.92
C THR A 126 -9.41 10.31 -0.78
N THR A 127 -10.57 9.68 -0.61
CA THR A 127 -11.84 10.28 -0.25
C THR A 127 -12.15 10.13 1.26
N TYR A 128 -11.37 9.32 1.99
CA TYR A 128 -11.62 8.97 3.40
C TYR A 128 -11.21 10.09 4.37
N PRO A 129 -12.12 10.63 5.18
CA PRO A 129 -11.81 11.72 6.12
C PRO A 129 -11.19 11.18 7.42
N MET A 130 -10.67 12.10 8.23
CA MET A 130 -10.23 11.79 9.59
C MET A 130 -10.41 13.02 10.49
N GLN A 131 -10.94 12.84 11.70
CA GLN A 131 -11.23 13.96 12.61
C GLN A 131 -9.96 14.61 13.17
N LYS A 132 -10.17 15.66 13.96
CA LYS A 132 -9.12 16.44 14.62
C LYS A 132 -8.37 15.56 15.63
N LYS A 133 -7.14 15.16 15.28
CA LYS A 133 -6.25 14.36 16.14
C LYS A 133 -4.82 14.95 16.17
N TRP A 134 -3.99 14.47 17.11
CA TRP A 134 -2.56 14.82 17.26
C TRP A 134 -2.24 16.32 17.34
N GLY A 135 -3.12 17.09 17.99
CA GLY A 135 -2.94 18.53 18.22
C GLY A 135 -3.14 19.41 16.98
N ALA A 136 -3.70 18.87 15.88
CA ALA A 136 -4.10 19.69 14.75
C ALA A 136 -5.30 20.58 15.13
N ARG A 137 -5.38 21.80 14.60
CA ARG A 137 -6.56 22.67 14.80
C ARG A 137 -7.76 22.25 13.94
N LYS A 138 -7.52 21.68 12.76
CA LYS A 138 -8.54 21.26 11.79
C LYS A 138 -8.41 19.77 11.47
N LYS A 139 -9.54 19.15 11.12
CA LYS A 139 -9.61 17.77 10.59
C LYS A 139 -8.81 17.61 9.29
N PHE A 140 -8.33 16.40 9.02
CA PHE A 140 -7.82 16.06 7.70
C PHE A 140 -8.96 16.18 6.68
N GLN A 141 -8.64 16.77 5.52
CA GLN A 141 -9.63 17.04 4.49
C GLN A 141 -9.17 16.38 3.19
N PRO A 142 -9.82 15.27 2.79
CA PRO A 142 -9.71 14.72 1.45
C PRO A 142 -9.91 15.79 0.38
N ARG A 143 -9.14 15.70 -0.70
CA ARG A 143 -9.23 16.55 -1.89
C ARG A 143 -9.76 15.79 -3.10
N LEU A 144 -9.78 14.45 -3.07
CA LEU A 144 -10.52 13.69 -4.07
C LEU A 144 -12.02 13.78 -3.77
N SER A 145 -12.79 13.91 -4.85
CA SER A 145 -14.25 13.81 -4.74
C SER A 145 -14.63 12.36 -4.45
N LYS A 146 -15.63 12.16 -3.59
CA LYS A 146 -16.24 10.84 -3.36
C LYS A 146 -16.89 10.29 -4.64
N TYR A 147 -17.42 11.21 -5.44
CA TYR A 147 -18.18 10.90 -6.63
C TYR A 147 -17.80 11.82 -7.77
N TYR A 148 -17.81 11.30 -8.98
CA TYR A 148 -17.61 12.05 -10.21
C TYR A 148 -18.82 11.81 -11.11
N LYS A 149 -19.23 12.85 -11.86
CA LYS A 149 -20.36 12.79 -12.78
C LYS A 149 -19.83 12.81 -14.21
N VAL A 150 -20.18 11.81 -15.01
CA VAL A 150 -19.85 11.71 -16.44
C VAL A 150 -21.13 11.39 -17.19
N GLN A 151 -21.55 12.26 -18.12
CA GLN A 151 -22.75 12.06 -18.96
C GLN A 151 -23.96 11.57 -18.14
N GLU A 152 -24.33 12.33 -17.11
CA GLU A 152 -25.41 12.02 -16.15
C GLU A 152 -25.22 10.81 -15.22
N LYS A 153 -24.19 9.98 -15.42
CA LYS A 153 -23.86 8.86 -14.52
C LYS A 153 -22.96 9.31 -13.37
N ILE A 154 -23.34 8.97 -12.15
CA ILE A 154 -22.53 9.16 -10.95
C ILE A 154 -21.68 7.92 -10.72
N LYS A 155 -20.36 8.09 -10.70
CA LYS A 155 -19.38 7.02 -10.45
C LYS A 155 -18.64 7.28 -9.15
N VAL A 156 -18.44 6.24 -8.36
CA VAL A 156 -17.71 6.28 -7.08
C VAL A 156 -16.20 6.34 -7.32
N CYS A 157 -15.47 7.11 -6.51
CA CYS A 157 -14.00 7.15 -6.55
C CYS A 157 -13.38 6.19 -5.53
N LEU A 158 -12.83 5.08 -6.01
CA LEU A 158 -12.21 4.03 -5.21
C LEU A 158 -10.70 4.23 -5.14
N THR A 159 -10.11 3.98 -3.96
CA THR A 159 -8.69 4.21 -3.72
C THR A 159 -7.96 2.91 -3.39
N TYR A 160 -6.88 2.66 -4.11
CA TYR A 160 -5.97 1.55 -3.87
C TYR A 160 -4.54 2.07 -3.65
N VAL A 161 -3.78 1.36 -2.82
CA VAL A 161 -2.36 1.60 -2.65
C VAL A 161 -1.61 0.33 -3.01
N LEU A 162 -0.72 0.44 -3.99
CA LEU A 162 0.23 -0.59 -4.37
C LEU A 162 1.56 -0.30 -3.67
N GLN A 163 1.79 -0.93 -2.53
CA GLN A 163 2.96 -0.75 -1.69
C GLN A 163 4.00 -1.84 -1.97
N ILE A 164 5.20 -1.42 -2.34
CA ILE A 164 6.32 -2.28 -2.68
C ILE A 164 7.39 -2.12 -1.60
N VAL A 165 7.76 -3.22 -0.95
CA VAL A 165 8.82 -3.26 0.05
C VAL A 165 10.05 -3.85 -0.60
N HIS A 166 11.19 -3.18 -0.50
CA HIS A 166 12.41 -3.62 -1.17
C HIS A 166 13.65 -3.27 -0.35
N VAL A 167 14.77 -3.88 -0.73
CA VAL A 167 16.09 -3.49 -0.26
C VAL A 167 16.66 -2.41 -1.18
N SER A 168 17.51 -1.53 -0.66
CA SER A 168 18.19 -0.53 -1.49
C SER A 168 19.23 -1.18 -2.41
N PHE A 169 19.48 -0.56 -3.56
CA PHE A 169 20.42 -1.04 -4.57
C PHE A 169 21.83 -1.19 -4.02
N LYS A 170 22.28 -0.23 -3.20
CA LYS A 170 23.56 -0.32 -2.48
C LYS A 170 23.67 -1.58 -1.61
N LYS A 171 22.59 -1.99 -0.96
CA LYS A 171 22.57 -3.19 -0.11
C LYS A 171 22.44 -4.47 -0.94
N ILE A 172 21.67 -4.44 -2.02
CA ILE A 172 21.65 -5.53 -3.01
C ILE A 172 23.08 -5.81 -3.50
N GLN A 173 23.82 -4.78 -3.89
CA GLN A 173 25.21 -4.92 -4.35
C GLN A 173 26.18 -5.40 -3.25
N SER A 174 26.13 -4.79 -2.06
CA SER A 174 27.12 -5.08 -1.00
C SER A 174 26.84 -6.36 -0.21
N LYS A 175 25.60 -6.85 -0.18
CA LYS A 175 25.19 -8.03 0.60
C LYS A 175 24.65 -9.18 -0.25
N GLY A 176 24.57 -9.03 -1.57
CA GLY A 176 24.09 -10.08 -2.47
C GLY A 176 22.61 -10.41 -2.29
N TYR A 177 21.78 -9.45 -1.87
CA TYR A 177 20.33 -9.67 -1.78
C TYR A 177 19.70 -9.86 -3.17
N ASP A 178 18.54 -10.52 -3.24
CA ASP A 178 17.79 -10.62 -4.50
C ASP A 178 17.28 -9.22 -4.94
N PRO A 179 17.45 -8.82 -6.21
CA PRO A 179 17.10 -7.48 -6.66
C PRO A 179 15.59 -7.23 -6.78
N ASN A 180 14.75 -8.27 -6.75
CA ASN A 180 13.30 -8.11 -6.75
C ASN A 180 12.80 -7.62 -5.40
N PRO A 181 11.58 -7.03 -5.34
CA PRO A 181 10.98 -6.62 -4.08
C PRO A 181 10.89 -7.76 -3.08
N ILE A 182 10.95 -7.43 -1.79
CA ILE A 182 10.62 -8.33 -0.68
C ILE A 182 9.13 -8.66 -0.73
N ALA A 183 8.30 -7.65 -0.94
CA ALA A 183 6.86 -7.82 -1.01
C ALA A 183 6.21 -6.80 -1.95
N ILE A 184 5.15 -7.23 -2.62
CA ILE A 184 4.21 -6.38 -3.36
C ILE A 184 2.85 -6.52 -2.67
N MET A 185 2.33 -5.41 -2.16
CA MET A 185 1.07 -5.38 -1.41
C MET A 185 0.08 -4.47 -2.11
N LEU A 186 -1.14 -4.96 -2.32
CA LEU A 186 -2.26 -4.16 -2.82
C LEU A 186 -3.26 -3.96 -1.69
N VAL A 187 -3.57 -2.70 -1.38
CA VAL A 187 -4.43 -2.31 -0.25
C VAL A 187 -5.60 -1.48 -0.75
N SER A 188 -6.83 -1.89 -0.45
CA SER A 188 -8.05 -1.09 -0.64
C SER A 188 -8.24 -0.14 0.55
N VAL A 189 -8.17 1.16 0.30
CA VAL A 189 -8.45 2.20 1.30
C VAL A 189 -9.96 2.46 1.30
N PRO A 190 -10.65 2.40 2.45
CA PRO A 190 -12.09 2.61 2.50
C PRO A 190 -12.52 3.94 1.88
N HIS A 191 -13.62 3.91 1.14
CA HIS A 191 -14.27 5.08 0.58
C HIS A 191 -14.80 6.00 1.68
N GLY A 192 -14.83 7.32 1.43
CA GLY A 192 -15.21 8.29 2.45
C GLY A 192 -16.64 8.24 2.98
N ASP A 193 -17.56 7.51 2.33
CA ASP A 193 -18.90 7.22 2.88
C ASP A 193 -18.92 6.02 3.84
N LEU A 194 -17.83 5.27 3.93
CA LEU A 194 -17.65 4.20 4.91
C LEU A 194 -17.13 4.73 6.25
N TYR A 195 -17.00 6.05 6.42
CA TYR A 195 -16.49 6.66 7.65
C TYR A 195 -17.36 6.35 8.88
N SER A 196 -18.68 6.26 8.72
CA SER A 196 -19.60 5.90 9.82
C SER A 196 -19.40 4.46 10.31
N ILE A 197 -18.77 3.60 9.50
CA ILE A 197 -18.50 2.20 9.83
C ILE A 197 -17.11 2.05 10.46
N TYR A 198 -16.10 2.65 9.83
CA TYR A 198 -14.70 2.44 10.23
C TYR A 198 -14.15 3.49 11.19
N GLY A 199 -14.73 4.69 11.21
CA GLY A 199 -14.32 5.81 12.06
C GLY A 199 -12.84 6.19 11.91
N ASP A 200 -12.30 6.82 12.95
CA ASP A 200 -10.88 7.19 13.00
C ASP A 200 -9.98 6.08 13.58
N ASP A 201 -10.52 4.91 13.89
CA ASP A 201 -9.73 3.83 14.51
C ASP A 201 -8.70 3.28 13.55
N ILE A 202 -9.03 3.27 12.27
CA ILE A 202 -8.17 2.90 11.16
C ILE A 202 -7.20 4.02 10.74
N CYS A 203 -7.27 5.19 11.38
CA CYS A 203 -6.41 6.33 11.08
C CYS A 203 -5.28 6.46 12.11
N GLY A 204 -4.06 6.21 11.66
CA GLY A 204 -2.82 6.38 12.42
C GLY A 204 -2.21 7.77 12.26
N GLU A 205 -1.21 8.06 13.10
CA GLU A 205 -0.55 9.37 13.16
C GLU A 205 -0.05 9.80 11.77
N PRO A 206 -0.23 11.08 11.37
CA PRO A 206 0.29 11.59 10.11
C PRO A 206 1.82 11.75 10.13
N LYS A 207 2.46 11.69 8.96
CA LYS A 207 3.87 12.08 8.81
C LYS A 207 4.05 13.59 8.83
N ASN A 208 3.09 14.32 8.25
CA ASN A 208 3.25 15.74 7.95
C ASN A 208 1.99 16.53 8.32
N PHE A 209 2.20 17.78 8.74
CA PHE A 209 1.14 18.75 8.99
C PHE A 209 1.35 20.00 8.13
N LYS A 210 0.27 20.64 7.69
CA LYS A 210 0.27 22.07 7.34
C LYS A 210 0.43 22.84 8.64
N LYS A 211 1.45 23.68 8.71
CA LYS A 211 1.75 24.53 9.86
C LYS A 211 1.59 26.01 9.49
N LYS A 212 1.17 26.83 10.45
CA LYS A 212 1.20 28.30 10.38
C LYS A 212 1.77 28.77 11.72
N ASN A 213 2.84 29.57 11.70
CA ASN A 213 3.54 30.05 12.90
C ASN A 213 3.88 28.91 13.87
N ASN A 214 4.50 27.83 13.37
CA ASN A 214 4.81 26.59 14.10
C ASN A 214 3.62 25.80 14.68
N VAL A 215 2.40 26.28 14.55
CA VAL A 215 1.18 25.58 14.99
C VAL A 215 0.70 24.60 13.93
N LYS A 216 0.39 23.35 14.34
CA LYS A 216 -0.22 22.33 13.48
C LYS A 216 -1.66 22.74 13.11
N ILE A 217 -1.88 23.15 11.87
CA ILE A 217 -3.21 23.56 11.38
C ILE A 217 -4.01 22.34 10.92
N ARG A 218 -3.45 21.50 10.05
CA ARG A 218 -4.16 20.37 9.44
C ARG A 218 -3.18 19.24 9.09
N PRO A 219 -3.52 17.96 9.27
CA PRO A 219 -2.72 16.86 8.72
C PRO A 219 -2.65 16.91 7.18
N LYS A 220 -1.49 16.65 6.57
CA LYS A 220 -1.34 16.55 5.09
C LYS A 220 -1.63 15.13 4.56
N ASN A 221 -1.58 14.16 5.45
CA ASN A 221 -1.80 12.74 5.21
C ASN A 221 -2.35 12.11 6.50
N PHE A 222 -2.64 10.81 6.46
CA PHE A 222 -2.74 9.95 7.63
C PHE A 222 -2.14 8.58 7.30
N ARG A 223 -1.95 7.72 8.30
CA ARG A 223 -1.55 6.32 8.07
C ARG A 223 -2.80 5.45 8.12
N PHE A 224 -3.25 4.92 6.99
CA PHE A 224 -4.32 3.93 6.99
C PHE A 224 -3.79 2.65 7.61
N LEU A 225 -4.30 2.29 8.79
CA LEU A 225 -3.93 1.12 9.57
C LEU A 225 -4.80 -0.07 9.14
N TYR A 226 -4.49 -0.63 7.97
CA TYR A 226 -5.18 -1.82 7.48
C TYR A 226 -5.03 -3.02 8.45
N SER A 227 -4.03 -3.00 9.34
CA SER A 227 -3.90 -3.93 10.47
C SER A 227 -5.06 -3.92 11.48
N LYS A 228 -5.80 -2.81 11.58
CA LYS A 228 -6.97 -2.65 12.46
C LYS A 228 -8.29 -2.95 11.77
N ALA A 229 -8.35 -2.80 10.45
CA ALA A 229 -9.50 -3.14 9.64
C ALA A 229 -9.07 -3.93 8.39
N PRO A 230 -8.64 -5.19 8.57
CA PRO A 230 -8.11 -5.98 7.47
C PRO A 230 -9.21 -6.51 6.54
N TYR A 231 -10.49 -6.41 6.93
CA TYR A 231 -11.63 -6.94 6.18
C TYR A 231 -12.58 -5.85 5.66
N PHE A 232 -13.29 -6.17 4.59
CA PHE A 232 -14.51 -5.46 4.17
C PHE A 232 -15.61 -5.73 5.20
N HIS A 233 -15.94 -4.74 6.04
CA HIS A 233 -16.68 -4.95 7.28
C HIS A 233 -18.17 -5.19 7.01
N VAL A 234 -18.74 -4.48 6.03
CA VAL A 234 -20.13 -4.66 5.59
C VAL A 234 -20.29 -6.04 4.94
N ILE A 235 -19.40 -6.40 4.02
CA ILE A 235 -19.41 -7.73 3.37
C ILE A 235 -19.26 -8.85 4.41
N TYR A 236 -18.35 -8.69 5.36
CA TYR A 236 -18.15 -9.67 6.44
C TYR A 236 -19.41 -9.81 7.29
N ASN A 237 -20.03 -8.69 7.69
CA ASN A 237 -21.22 -8.74 8.53
C ASN A 237 -22.39 -9.47 7.85
N MET A 238 -22.52 -9.32 6.53
CA MET A 238 -23.57 -9.97 5.72
C MET A 238 -23.28 -11.44 5.41
N SER A 239 -22.06 -11.76 4.96
CA SER A 239 -21.72 -13.10 4.44
C SER A 239 -21.06 -14.02 5.46
N LYS A 240 -20.55 -13.46 6.57
CA LYS A 240 -19.62 -14.09 7.52
C LYS A 240 -18.33 -14.62 6.89
N LYS A 241 -18.07 -14.32 5.61
CA LYS A 241 -16.83 -14.66 4.92
C LYS A 241 -15.80 -13.56 5.11
N LYS A 242 -14.60 -13.94 5.54
CA LYS A 242 -13.46 -13.03 5.68
C LYS A 242 -12.97 -12.62 4.28
N ASN A 243 -13.39 -11.44 3.83
CA ASN A 243 -12.88 -10.82 2.61
C ASN A 243 -11.89 -9.71 2.99
N TYR A 244 -10.62 -9.88 2.61
CA TYR A 244 -9.53 -9.02 3.03
C TYR A 244 -9.36 -7.81 2.10
N ARG A 245 -9.13 -6.63 2.69
CA ARG A 245 -8.79 -5.39 1.99
C ARG A 245 -7.34 -5.34 1.49
N ILE A 246 -6.55 -6.37 1.81
CA ILE A 246 -5.13 -6.43 1.47
C ILE A 246 -4.86 -7.73 0.72
N LYS A 247 -4.03 -7.64 -0.31
CA LYS A 247 -3.42 -8.76 -1.02
C LYS A 247 -1.90 -8.61 -0.98
N VAL A 248 -1.18 -9.72 -0.87
CA VAL A 248 0.28 -9.71 -0.66
C VAL A 248 0.93 -10.81 -1.50
N LEU A 249 1.97 -10.42 -2.24
CA LEU A 249 2.94 -11.31 -2.87
C LEU A 249 4.24 -11.14 -2.11
N PHE A 250 4.84 -12.24 -1.69
CA PHE A 250 6.07 -12.25 -0.91
C PHE A 250 7.17 -13.00 -1.66
N ASN A 251 8.37 -12.45 -1.64
CA ASN A 251 9.53 -13.04 -2.28
C ASN A 251 10.14 -14.12 -1.39
N LYS A 252 10.10 -15.36 -1.85
CA LYS A 252 10.62 -16.51 -1.11
C LYS A 252 12.12 -16.40 -0.76
N GLU A 253 12.91 -15.66 -1.54
CA GLU A 253 14.35 -15.45 -1.29
C GLU A 253 14.61 -14.64 -0.01
N TYR A 254 13.57 -13.98 0.50
CA TYR A 254 13.61 -13.20 1.74
C TYR A 254 12.95 -13.92 2.93
N VAL A 255 12.50 -15.17 2.78
CA VAL A 255 11.94 -15.96 3.88
C VAL A 255 13.03 -16.19 4.93
N ASP A 256 12.66 -16.01 6.19
CA ASP A 256 13.51 -16.11 7.38
C ASP A 256 14.69 -15.13 7.44
N MET A 257 14.78 -14.19 6.48
CA MET A 257 15.79 -13.14 6.53
C MET A 257 15.56 -12.21 7.71
N VAL A 258 16.66 -11.91 8.40
CA VAL A 258 16.69 -11.01 9.55
C VAL A 258 17.23 -9.65 9.11
N PHE A 259 16.44 -8.61 9.33
CA PHE A 259 16.86 -7.22 9.14
C PHE A 259 17.02 -6.57 10.52
N SER A 260 18.25 -6.21 10.87
CA SER A 260 18.54 -5.34 12.01
C SER A 260 18.25 -3.88 11.66
N ASP A 261 18.12 -3.04 12.70
CA ASP A 261 18.06 -1.57 12.57
C ASP A 261 16.88 -1.01 11.78
N VAL A 262 15.77 -1.75 11.73
CA VAL A 262 14.52 -1.27 11.15
C VAL A 262 13.93 -0.19 12.05
N SER A 263 13.63 0.96 11.47
CA SER A 263 13.00 2.09 12.15
C SER A 263 11.52 1.82 12.38
N TRP A 264 11.11 1.75 13.64
CA TRP A 264 9.71 1.62 14.05
C TRP A 264 9.42 2.42 15.31
N LYS A 265 8.42 3.29 15.27
CA LYS A 265 8.03 4.17 16.39
C LYS A 265 9.20 4.86 17.10
N ARG A 266 10.16 5.38 16.32
CA ARG A 266 11.40 6.05 16.77
C ARG A 266 12.40 5.13 17.49
N LYS A 267 12.20 3.81 17.39
CA LYS A 267 13.11 2.79 17.91
C LYS A 267 13.71 2.01 16.74
N LYS A 268 14.89 1.43 16.98
CA LYS A 268 15.47 0.41 16.12
C LYS A 268 14.97 -0.95 16.59
N ILE A 269 14.47 -1.75 15.66
CA ILE A 269 14.01 -3.10 15.92
C ILE A 269 14.66 -4.07 14.94
N THR A 270 14.81 -5.31 15.38
CA THR A 270 15.12 -6.43 14.51
C THR A 270 13.82 -7.08 14.08
N ILE A 271 13.66 -7.28 12.78
CA ILE A 271 12.53 -7.98 12.19
C ILE A 271 13.04 -9.25 11.51
N GLN A 272 12.29 -10.33 11.60
CA GLN A 272 12.48 -11.52 10.78
C GLN A 272 11.30 -11.63 9.84
N LEU A 273 11.58 -11.70 8.54
CA LEU A 273 10.56 -11.89 7.52
C LEU A 273 10.11 -13.34 7.50
N ASN A 274 9.08 -13.66 8.26
CA ASN A 274 8.52 -15.00 8.26
C ASN A 274 7.04 -14.92 7.83
N PRO A 275 6.71 -15.21 6.56
CA PRO A 275 5.34 -15.21 6.08
C PRO A 275 4.57 -16.45 6.59
N VAL A 276 4.48 -16.67 7.90
CA VAL A 276 3.84 -17.87 8.48
C VAL A 276 2.32 -17.89 8.27
N SER A 277 1.66 -16.73 8.22
CA SER A 277 0.22 -16.67 7.95
C SER A 277 -0.21 -15.24 7.67
N ILE A 278 -0.38 -14.89 6.39
CA ILE A 278 -0.97 -13.60 6.00
C ILE A 278 -2.46 -13.51 6.43
N VAL A 279 -3.00 -14.58 6.98
CA VAL A 279 -4.42 -14.76 7.33
C VAL A 279 -4.79 -14.24 8.73
N ASN A 280 -3.84 -14.04 9.65
CA ASN A 280 -4.17 -13.52 11.00
C ASN A 280 -3.28 -12.33 11.34
N HIS A 281 -3.84 -11.13 11.18
CA HIS A 281 -3.21 -9.84 11.47
C HIS A 281 -1.99 -9.46 10.63
N PRO A 282 -2.07 -8.35 9.87
CA PRO A 282 -0.92 -7.79 9.17
C PRO A 282 0.22 -7.28 10.08
N ASN A 283 0.01 -7.24 11.40
CA ASN A 283 1.06 -7.01 12.39
C ASN A 283 1.90 -8.26 12.69
N GLN A 284 1.49 -9.45 12.22
CA GLN A 284 2.19 -10.73 12.41
C GLN A 284 3.05 -11.14 11.21
N VAL A 285 3.03 -10.37 10.11
CA VAL A 285 3.98 -10.54 9.00
C VAL A 285 5.43 -10.33 9.47
N LEU A 286 5.60 -9.62 10.60
CA LEU A 286 6.90 -9.35 11.21
C LEU A 286 6.84 -9.55 12.73
N ILE A 287 7.27 -10.73 13.17
CA ILE A 287 7.51 -11.02 14.59
C ILE A 287 8.80 -10.32 15.00
N ARG A 288 8.82 -9.61 16.13
CA ARG A 288 10.10 -9.14 16.70
C ARG A 288 10.89 -10.38 17.08
N ALA A 289 12.19 -10.46 16.76
CA ALA A 289 13.01 -11.64 17.04
C ALA A 289 12.87 -12.19 18.50
N LYS A 290 12.65 -11.31 19.48
CA LYS A 290 12.42 -11.68 20.89
C LYS A 290 11.08 -12.38 21.20
N ASP A 291 10.10 -12.28 20.31
CA ASP A 291 8.76 -12.87 20.47
C ASP A 291 8.65 -14.22 19.73
N VAL A 292 9.67 -14.62 18.94
CA VAL A 292 9.71 -15.84 18.12
C VAL A 292 9.62 -17.11 18.98
N ALA A 293 10.26 -17.13 20.15
CA ALA A 293 10.23 -18.27 21.07
C ALA A 293 8.84 -18.53 21.72
N LYS A 294 7.94 -17.55 21.72
CA LYS A 294 6.55 -17.70 22.23
C LYS A 294 5.57 -18.18 21.17
N PHE A 295 5.85 -17.93 19.89
CA PHE A 295 4.91 -18.20 18.79
C PHE A 295 5.07 -19.60 18.17
N THR A 296 6.22 -20.26 18.32
CA THR A 296 6.49 -21.62 17.82
C THR A 296 5.57 -22.71 18.40
N LYS A 297 4.82 -22.43 19.47
CA LYS A 297 3.93 -23.39 20.13
C LYS A 297 2.45 -23.34 19.70
N LEU A 298 2.04 -22.40 18.83
CA LEU A 298 0.63 -21.99 18.74
C LEU A 298 -0.16 -22.29 17.45
N PHE A 299 0.37 -23.03 16.47
CA PHE A 299 -0.35 -23.21 15.19
C PHE A 299 -0.38 -24.64 14.66
N SER A 300 -1.58 -25.24 14.69
CA SER A 300 -2.06 -26.25 13.75
C SER A 300 -3.06 -25.59 12.81
N VAL A 301 -2.83 -25.63 11.49
CA VAL A 301 -3.69 -24.96 10.51
C VAL A 301 -4.71 -25.95 9.93
N LYS A 302 -6.00 -25.66 10.16
CA LYS A 302 -7.11 -26.00 9.26
C LYS A 302 -7.89 -24.72 9.04
N ASP A 303 -7.76 -24.12 7.85
CA ASP A 303 -8.84 -23.43 7.16
C ASP A 303 -8.33 -22.87 5.82
N ASN A 304 -8.80 -23.52 4.76
CA ASN A 304 -8.55 -23.17 3.37
C ASN A 304 -9.37 -21.93 2.99
N ASN A 305 -8.71 -20.82 2.65
CA ASN A 305 -9.14 -19.83 1.62
C ASN A 305 -8.27 -18.56 1.63
N VAL A 306 -6.94 -18.70 1.53
CA VAL A 306 -6.03 -17.61 1.13
C VAL A 306 -4.99 -18.18 0.18
N ILE A 307 -4.98 -17.70 -1.07
CA ILE A 307 -4.03 -18.12 -2.09
C ILE A 307 -2.71 -17.38 -1.84
N LEU A 308 -1.72 -18.11 -1.34
CA LEU A 308 -0.31 -17.72 -1.33
C LEU A 308 0.30 -18.24 -2.65
N GLU A 309 0.58 -17.35 -3.59
CA GLU A 309 1.44 -17.70 -4.72
C GLU A 309 2.88 -17.40 -4.32
N ASN A 310 3.60 -18.44 -3.92
CA ASN A 310 5.06 -18.40 -3.85
C ASN A 310 5.57 -18.30 -5.30
N TYR A 311 5.99 -17.12 -5.74
CA TYR A 311 6.58 -17.00 -7.07
C TYR A 311 8.02 -17.52 -7.04
N LYS A 312 8.30 -18.44 -7.96
CA LYS A 312 9.64 -18.94 -8.25
C LYS A 312 10.10 -18.22 -9.53
N VAL A 313 11.15 -17.41 -9.40
CA VAL A 313 11.86 -16.85 -10.57
C VAL A 313 12.64 -17.97 -11.24
#